data_AF-A0A4Y9XSM7-F1
#
_entry.id   AF-A0A4Y9XSM7-F1
#
_cell.length_a   1.000
_cell.length_b   1.000
_cell.length_c   1.000
_cell.angle_alpha   90.00
_cell.angle_beta   90.00
_cell.angle_gamma   90.00
#
_symmetry.space_group_name_H-M   'P 1'
#
loop_
_entity.id
_entity.type
_entity.pdbx_description
1 polymer ?
#
loop_
_entity_poly.entity_id
_entity_poly.type
_entity_poly.pdbx_seq_one_letter_code
_entity_poly.pdbx_strand_id
1 'polypeptide(L)'
;MAPDQAYLAHILAQTRANIDFLAAHNHISPTDADLMRNRLPSANAASALRIEEMNNLSVAAPGRRAVPPPPPRSAPAQRARAVWAYNEDGSEPNDLSFSSGEIVEITDETNGDWW
;
A
#
# COMPACT_ATOMS: atom_id res chain seq x y z
N MET A 1 -3.99 -24.89 7.60
CA MET A 1 -4.11 -23.71 6.72
C MET A 1 -3.67 -22.52 7.54
N ALA A 2 -2.55 -21.87 7.20
CA ALA A 2 -2.07 -20.73 8.00
C ALA A 2 -3.11 -19.60 7.89
N PRO A 3 -3.51 -18.93 9.00
CA PRO A 3 -4.54 -17.90 8.98
C PRO A 3 -4.24 -16.77 7.97
N ASP A 4 -2.97 -16.41 7.81
CA ASP A 4 -2.50 -15.43 6.82
C ASP A 4 -2.86 -15.83 5.37
N GLN A 5 -2.82 -17.13 5.06
CA GLN A 5 -3.11 -17.61 3.71
C GLN A 5 -4.59 -17.52 3.37
N ALA A 6 -5.47 -17.73 4.36
CA ALA A 6 -6.91 -17.59 4.18
C ALA A 6 -7.30 -16.11 4.00
N TYR A 7 -6.68 -15.21 4.77
CA TYR A 7 -6.88 -13.77 4.63
C TYR A 7 -6.41 -13.25 3.26
N LEU A 8 -5.21 -13.63 2.82
CA LEU A 8 -4.69 -13.26 1.50
C LEU A 8 -5.55 -13.82 0.36
N ALA A 9 -6.00 -15.08 0.47
CA ALA A 9 -6.89 -15.67 -0.52
C ALA A 9 -8.23 -14.91 -0.61
N HIS A 10 -8.76 -14.47 0.53
CA HIS A 10 -9.98 -13.67 0.59
C HIS A 10 -9.80 -12.32 -0.10
N ILE A 11 -8.73 -11.58 0.20
CA ILE A 11 -8.43 -10.30 -0.45
C ILE A 11 -8.31 -10.49 -1.96
N LEU A 12 -7.54 -11.49 -2.42
CA LEU A 12 -7.36 -11.74 -3.86
C LEU A 12 -8.68 -12.07 -4.56
N ALA A 13 -9.54 -12.86 -3.92
CA ALA A 13 -10.86 -13.17 -4.45
C ALA A 13 -11.73 -11.91 -4.55
N GLN A 14 -11.72 -11.06 -3.52
CA GLN A 14 -12.47 -9.80 -3.50
C GLN A 14 -11.96 -8.82 -4.56
N THR A 15 -10.64 -8.67 -4.72
CA THR A 15 -10.06 -7.80 -5.75
C THR A 15 -10.46 -8.25 -7.15
N ARG A 16 -10.49 -9.56 -7.43
CA ARG A 16 -10.96 -10.09 -8.72
C ARG A 16 -12.44 -9.79 -8.95
N ALA A 17 -13.29 -10.03 -7.95
CA ALA A 17 -14.72 -9.72 -8.05
C ALA A 17 -14.99 -8.23 -8.33
N ASN A 18 -14.21 -7.34 -7.71
CA ASN A 18 -14.31 -5.90 -7.96
C ASN A 18 -13.91 -5.54 -9.40
N ILE A 19 -12.83 -6.12 -9.93
CA ILE A 19 -12.42 -5.91 -11.33
C ILE A 19 -13.51 -6.39 -12.30
N ASP A 20 -14.08 -7.57 -12.05
CA ASP A 20 -15.16 -8.12 -12.87
C ASP A 20 -16.40 -7.23 -12.86
N PHE A 21 -16.78 -6.72 -11.68
CA PHE A 21 -17.89 -5.79 -11.52
C PHE A 21 -17.68 -4.50 -12.31
N LEU A 22 -16.48 -3.90 -12.21
CA LEU A 22 -16.16 -2.66 -12.93
C LEU A 22 -16.19 -2.86 -14.45
N ALA A 23 -15.67 -3.99 -14.94
CA ALA A 23 -15.70 -4.32 -16.36
C ALA A 23 -17.13 -4.53 -16.87
N ALA A 24 -17.99 -5.21 -16.10
CA ALA A 24 -19.38 -5.45 -16.46
C ALA A 24 -20.21 -4.17 -16.58
N HIS A 25 -19.87 -3.13 -15.82
CA HIS A 25 -20.54 -1.83 -15.84
C HIS A 25 -19.87 -0.81 -16.78
N ASN A 26 -18.91 -1.24 -17.60
CA ASN A 26 -18.14 -0.38 -18.51
C ASN A 26 -17.35 0.75 -17.83
N HIS A 27 -16.98 0.59 -16.55
CA HIS A 27 -16.13 1.55 -15.84
C HIS A 27 -14.64 1.36 -16.15
N ILE A 28 -14.25 0.17 -16.62
CA ILE A 28 -12.92 -0.13 -17.15
C ILE A 28 -13.06 -0.90 -18.46
N SER A 29 -12.07 -0.79 -19.35
CA SER A 29 -12.08 -1.54 -20.60
C SER A 29 -11.83 -3.05 -20.35
N PRO A 30 -12.32 -3.95 -21.22
CA PRO A 30 -12.01 -5.38 -21.12
C PRO A 30 -10.51 -5.66 -21.13
N THR A 31 -9.76 -4.90 -21.94
CA THR A 31 -8.30 -5.00 -22.04
C THR A 31 -7.62 -4.61 -20.73
N ASP A 32 -8.06 -3.53 -20.07
CA ASP A 32 -7.51 -3.11 -18.78
C ASP A 32 -7.85 -4.12 -17.67
N ALA A 33 -9.07 -4.66 -17.69
CA ALA A 33 -9.48 -5.71 -16.75
C ALA A 33 -8.58 -6.95 -16.85
N ASP A 34 -8.22 -7.37 -18.06
CA ASP A 34 -7.31 -8.50 -18.28
C ASP A 34 -5.88 -8.21 -17.84
N LEU A 35 -5.37 -6.99 -18.08
CA LEU A 35 -4.07 -6.56 -17.56
C LEU A 35 -4.04 -6.58 -16.02
N MET A 36 -5.09 -6.08 -15.38
CA MET A 36 -5.22 -6.09 -13.92
C MET A 36 -5.28 -7.52 -13.37
N ARG A 37 -6.05 -8.41 -13.98
CA ARG A 37 -6.11 -9.84 -13.60
C ARG A 37 -4.75 -10.53 -13.73
N ASN A 38 -3.99 -10.23 -14.78
CA ASN A 38 -2.66 -10.80 -15.00
C ASN A 38 -1.61 -10.30 -14.02
N ARG A 39 -1.77 -9.10 -13.45
CA ARG A 39 -0.89 -8.56 -12.41
C ARG A 39 -1.19 -9.12 -11.02
N LEU A 40 -2.40 -9.63 -10.78
CA LEU A 40 -2.72 -10.24 -9.50
C LEU A 40 -2.02 -11.60 -9.37
N PRO A 41 -1.28 -11.84 -8.28
CA PRO A 41 -0.67 -13.14 -8.07
C PRO A 41 -1.78 -14.19 -8.03
N SER A 42 -1.59 -15.29 -8.76
CA SER A 42 -2.43 -16.45 -8.56
C SER A 42 -2.35 -16.86 -7.08
N ALA A 43 -3.48 -17.22 -6.46
CA ALA A 43 -3.51 -17.59 -5.04
C ALA A 43 -2.48 -18.70 -4.68
N ASN A 44 -2.12 -19.55 -5.66
CA ASN A 44 -1.01 -20.51 -5.54
C ASN A 44 0.38 -19.88 -5.69
N ALA A 45 0.55 -18.86 -6.51
CA ALA A 45 1.82 -18.15 -6.72
C ALA A 45 2.18 -17.24 -5.54
N ALA A 46 1.20 -16.72 -4.79
CA ALA A 46 1.46 -16.00 -3.53
C ALA A 46 2.22 -16.86 -2.50
N SER A 47 2.13 -18.19 -2.60
CA SER A 47 2.91 -19.13 -1.79
C SER A 47 4.35 -19.31 -2.32
N ALA A 48 4.58 -19.12 -3.63
CA ALA A 48 5.85 -19.29 -4.32
C ALA A 48 6.70 -18.00 -4.38
N LEU A 49 6.05 -16.82 -4.37
CA LEU A 49 6.73 -15.52 -4.24
C LEU A 49 7.49 -15.40 -2.90
N ARG A 50 7.13 -16.22 -1.91
CA ARG A 50 7.88 -16.35 -0.65
C ARG A 50 9.20 -17.12 -0.78
N ILE A 51 9.42 -17.86 -1.87
CA ILE A 51 10.59 -18.72 -2.07
C ILE A 51 11.60 -18.10 -3.04
N GLU A 52 11.18 -17.38 -4.07
CA GLU A 52 12.11 -16.77 -5.05
C GLU A 52 12.82 -15.50 -4.55
N GLU A 53 12.21 -14.72 -3.65
CA GLU A 53 12.85 -13.54 -3.07
C GLU A 53 13.97 -13.90 -2.06
N MET A 54 14.07 -15.17 -1.65
CA MET A 54 15.09 -15.65 -0.71
C MET A 54 16.40 -16.09 -1.40
N ASN A 55 16.39 -16.40 -2.70
CA ASN A 55 17.54 -17.01 -3.37
C ASN A 55 18.57 -16.00 -3.93
N ASN A 56 18.32 -14.68 -3.84
CA ASN A 56 19.22 -13.68 -4.41
C ASN A 56 20.24 -13.07 -3.41
N LEU A 57 20.58 -13.78 -2.34
CA LEU A 57 21.57 -13.32 -1.35
C LEU A 57 22.72 -14.32 -1.22
N SER A 58 23.48 -14.48 -2.29
CA SER A 58 24.84 -15.02 -2.19
C SER A 58 25.81 -13.89 -1.84
N VAL A 59 26.17 -13.76 -0.56
CA VAL A 59 27.36 -13.02 -0.12
C VAL A 59 28.22 -13.95 0.73
N ALA A 60 29.52 -13.95 0.42
CA ALA A 60 30.54 -14.88 0.88
C ALA A 60 30.95 -14.75 2.37
N ALA A 61 31.43 -15.89 2.89
CA ALA A 61 32.37 -16.14 4.00
C ALA A 61 31.93 -15.89 5.47
N PRO A 62 32.44 -16.72 6.42
CA PRO A 62 31.90 -16.82 7.78
C PRO A 62 32.60 -15.87 8.75
N GLY A 63 31.84 -14.96 9.37
CA GLY A 63 32.35 -14.04 10.37
C GLY A 63 31.31 -13.75 11.46
N ARG A 64 31.69 -14.07 12.71
CA ARG A 64 31.16 -13.61 14.01
C ARG A 64 29.68 -13.20 14.06
N ARG A 65 28.87 -13.98 14.79
CA ARG A 65 27.44 -13.81 15.10
C ARG A 65 27.03 -12.33 15.22
N ALA A 66 26.57 -11.76 14.10
CA ALA A 66 25.97 -10.44 14.05
C ALA A 66 24.52 -10.55 14.51
N VAL A 67 24.15 -9.70 15.46
CA VAL A 67 22.75 -9.48 15.82
C VAL A 67 22.02 -9.01 14.55
N PRO A 68 20.84 -9.56 14.20
CA PRO A 68 20.11 -9.09 13.02
C PRO A 68 19.87 -7.58 13.15
N PRO A 69 20.07 -6.82 12.05
CA PRO A 69 19.84 -5.39 12.08
C PRO A 69 18.38 -5.12 12.49
N PRO A 70 18.12 -4.10 13.31
CA PRO A 70 16.76 -3.70 13.63
C PRO A 70 15.98 -3.44 12.33
N PRO A 71 14.65 -3.71 12.31
CA PRO A 71 13.83 -3.51 11.12
C PRO A 71 14.07 -2.10 10.56
N PRO A 72 14.01 -1.92 9.23
CA PRO A 72 14.15 -0.60 8.63
C PRO A 72 13.12 0.30 9.30
N ARG A 73 13.60 1.37 9.94
CA ARG A 73 12.69 2.40 10.46
C ARG A 73 11.91 2.89 9.25
N SER A 74 10.58 2.79 9.30
CA SER A 74 9.70 3.48 8.36
C SER A 74 10.26 4.89 8.18
N ALA A 75 10.39 5.34 6.95
CA ALA A 75 10.82 6.71 6.68
C ALA A 75 10.01 7.65 7.59
N PRO A 76 10.65 8.64 8.23
CA PRO A 76 9.95 9.52 9.15
C PRO A 76 8.77 10.13 8.39
N ALA A 77 7.55 9.88 8.89
CA ALA A 77 6.37 10.47 8.31
C ALA A 77 6.54 11.98 8.30
N GLN A 78 6.41 12.59 7.12
CA GLN A 78 6.53 14.02 6.97
C GLN A 78 5.37 14.66 7.73
N ARG A 79 5.68 15.55 8.67
CA ARG A 79 4.68 16.19 9.52
C ARG A 79 4.78 17.69 9.36
N ALA A 80 3.62 18.33 9.23
CA ALA A 80 3.51 19.77 9.16
C ALA A 80 2.70 20.28 10.35
N ARG A 81 3.03 21.49 10.81
CA ARG A 81 2.21 22.20 11.80
C ARG A 81 1.39 23.25 11.09
N ALA A 82 0.08 23.20 11.27
CA ALA A 82 -0.83 24.22 10.81
C ALA A 82 -0.51 25.58 11.45
N VAL A 83 -0.22 26.59 10.64
CA VAL A 83 -0.02 27.96 11.16
C VAL A 83 -1.37 28.66 11.35
N TRP A 84 -2.34 28.36 10.49
CA TRP A 84 -3.72 28.83 10.57
C TRP A 84 -4.68 27.64 10.55
N ALA A 85 -5.90 27.85 11.02
CA ALA A 85 -6.96 26.87 10.90
C ALA A 85 -7.51 26.83 9.46
N TYR A 86 -8.00 25.67 9.04
CA TYR A 86 -8.59 25.45 7.73
C TYR A 86 -9.81 24.54 7.82
N ASN A 87 -10.86 24.89 7.06
CA ASN A 87 -12.10 24.11 6.93
C ASN A 87 -12.73 23.68 8.28
N GLU A 88 -12.63 24.48 9.34
CA GLU A 88 -13.14 24.11 10.69
C GLU A 88 -14.66 23.95 10.75
N ASP A 89 -15.38 24.62 9.86
CA ASP A 89 -16.83 24.49 9.71
C ASP A 89 -17.24 23.32 8.83
N GLY A 90 -16.27 22.60 8.23
CA GLY A 90 -16.51 21.48 7.33
C GLY A 90 -17.26 21.89 6.06
N SER A 91 -17.14 23.15 5.65
CA SER A 91 -17.79 23.70 4.45
C SER A 91 -17.30 23.02 3.16
N GLU A 92 -16.10 22.46 3.18
CA GLU A 92 -15.50 21.70 2.09
C GLU A 92 -15.39 20.21 2.47
N PRO A 93 -16.40 19.37 2.15
CA PRO A 93 -16.50 18.01 2.69
C PRO A 93 -15.43 17.03 2.19
N ASN A 94 -14.68 17.40 1.15
CA ASN A 94 -13.59 16.57 0.61
C ASN A 94 -12.21 17.00 1.13
N ASP A 95 -12.15 18.07 1.92
CA ASP A 95 -10.91 18.67 2.39
C ASP A 95 -10.68 18.35 3.87
N LEU A 96 -9.42 18.25 4.27
CA LEU A 96 -9.07 18.00 5.67
C LEU A 96 -9.31 19.25 6.51
N SER A 97 -10.14 19.13 7.54
CA SER A 97 -10.31 20.17 8.58
C SER A 97 -9.22 20.05 9.64
N PHE A 98 -8.58 21.16 10.00
CA PHE A 98 -7.60 21.21 11.09
C PHE A 98 -7.52 22.60 11.72
N SER A 99 -7.12 22.66 12.99
CA SER A 99 -6.98 23.93 13.73
C SER A 99 -5.55 24.47 13.70
N SER A 100 -5.38 25.76 13.99
CA SER A 100 -4.05 26.36 14.15
C SER A 100 -3.26 25.64 15.26
N GLY A 101 -2.01 25.28 14.97
CA GLY A 101 -1.11 24.55 15.86
C GLY A 101 -1.22 23.03 15.76
N GLU A 102 -2.19 22.49 15.04
CA GLU A 102 -2.35 21.05 14.83
C GLU A 102 -1.20 20.46 14.00
N ILE A 103 -0.79 19.24 14.33
CA ILE A 103 0.24 18.50 13.59
C ILE A 103 -0.45 17.50 12.67
N VAL A 104 -0.35 17.74 11.36
CA VAL A 104 -0.87 16.85 10.33
C VAL A 104 0.26 15.99 9.77
N GLU A 105 -0.07 14.76 9.42
CA GLU A 105 0.83 13.83 8.75
C GLU A 105 0.57 13.90 7.25
N ILE A 106 1.60 14.27 6.47
CA ILE A 106 1.53 14.32 5.02
C ILE A 106 1.68 12.90 4.51
N THR A 107 0.62 12.40 3.88
CA THR A 107 0.55 11.01 3.42
C THR A 107 0.96 10.86 1.96
N ASP A 108 0.71 11.85 1.11
CA ASP A 108 1.07 11.83 -0.30
C ASP A 108 1.21 13.24 -0.88
N GLU A 109 2.40 13.60 -1.38
CA GLU A 109 2.63 14.89 -2.03
C GLU A 109 2.30 14.76 -3.52
N THR A 110 1.09 15.15 -3.91
CA THR A 110 0.62 14.94 -5.28
C THR A 110 1.22 15.97 -6.25
N ASN A 111 1.49 17.20 -5.79
CA ASN A 111 2.19 18.24 -6.54
C ASN A 111 2.79 19.32 -5.60
N GLY A 112 3.38 20.38 -6.15
CA GLY A 112 4.03 21.44 -5.37
C GLY A 112 3.12 22.32 -4.52
N ASP A 113 1.80 22.28 -4.75
CA ASP A 113 0.78 23.10 -4.06
C ASP A 113 -0.26 22.24 -3.30
N TRP A 114 -0.24 20.91 -3.48
CA TRP A 114 -1.21 19.97 -2.89
C TRP A 114 -0.51 18.73 -2.34
N TRP A 115 -0.67 18.55 -1.04
CA TRP A 115 -0.11 17.50 -0.18
C TRP A 115 -1.20 16.75 0.59
#